data_AF-A0A7S3CN00-F1
#
_entry.id   AF-A0A7S3CN00-F1
#
_cell.length_a   1.000
_cell.length_b   1.000
_cell.length_c   1.000
_cell.angle_alpha   90.00
_cell.angle_beta   90.00
_cell.angle_gamma   90.00
#
_symmetry.space_group_name_H-M   'P 1'
#
loop_
_entity.id
_entity.type
_entity.pdbx_description
1 polymer ?
#
loop_
_entity_poly.entity_id
_entity_poly.type
_entity_poly.pdbx_seq_one_letter_code
_entity_poly.pdbx_strand_id
1 'polypeptide(L)'
;MQRIRAPSTPEQGSPVIYLQHGILSTADCWIGNYAHNSPAFVFALEGFDVWLGNNRGTTHSLKHKTLDPSKDKEFWNYSFVDLGKFDVPAQIEFALNSTAEEKLTYIGHSQGTTQMFFALAENEDYLKERVNLFIALAPVIRLSNAKDGLLGYVSDHESYVESALSKLGIHDLFSHDWDRRYGFKMICNVIPFLCSTGKYFFITSQTDYNDQSRINISSSKFPGGTSVKQLIHFAQLIKDTSFQYFNYRDPELNEAAYGPEFRDQPPTIDLTRIQ
;
A
#
# COMPACT_ATOMS: atom_id res chain seq x y z
N MET A 1 4.75 -12.85 1.51
CA MET A 1 3.39 -13.25 1.89
C MET A 1 3.45 -14.26 3.02
N GLN A 2 2.42 -14.32 3.86
CA GLN A 2 2.25 -15.34 4.88
C GLN A 2 0.97 -16.14 4.58
N ARG A 3 0.92 -17.42 4.97
CA ARG A 3 -0.24 -18.30 4.82
C ARG A 3 -0.70 -18.77 6.20
N ILE A 4 -1.99 -18.70 6.48
CA ILE A 4 -2.61 -19.08 7.76
C ILE A 4 -3.75 -20.04 7.45
N ARG A 5 -3.73 -21.20 8.12
CA ARG A 5 -4.74 -22.25 7.98
C ARG A 5 -5.00 -22.89 9.34
N ALA A 6 -6.24 -23.29 9.60
CA ALA A 6 -6.51 -24.17 10.72
C ALA A 6 -5.97 -25.58 10.43
N PRO A 7 -5.54 -26.35 11.44
CA PRO A 7 -5.09 -27.73 11.24
C PRO A 7 -6.15 -28.64 10.59
N SER A 8 -7.43 -28.32 10.75
CA SER A 8 -8.56 -29.03 10.16
C SER A 8 -8.85 -28.67 8.70
N THR A 9 -8.29 -27.57 8.19
CA THR A 9 -8.52 -27.10 6.81
C THR A 9 -7.77 -28.01 5.83
N PRO A 10 -8.42 -28.61 4.81
CA PRO A 10 -7.76 -29.41 3.78
C PRO A 10 -6.63 -28.68 3.06
N GLU A 11 -5.61 -29.41 2.60
CA GLU A 11 -4.45 -28.80 1.90
C GLU A 11 -4.77 -28.24 0.51
N GLN A 12 -5.76 -28.82 -0.14
CA GLN A 12 -6.28 -28.44 -1.45
C GLN A 12 -7.80 -28.44 -1.39
N GLY A 13 -8.47 -27.71 -2.28
CA GLY A 13 -9.93 -27.63 -2.34
C GLY A 13 -10.55 -26.68 -1.32
N SER A 14 -9.74 -25.93 -0.56
CA SER A 14 -10.23 -24.95 0.42
C SER A 14 -10.33 -23.57 -0.24
N PRO A 15 -11.47 -22.86 -0.09
CA PRO A 15 -11.60 -21.51 -0.65
C PRO A 15 -10.53 -20.57 -0.13
N VAL A 16 -9.93 -19.79 -1.03
CA VAL A 16 -8.79 -18.91 -0.72
C VAL A 16 -9.27 -17.50 -0.42
N ILE A 17 -8.81 -16.95 0.70
CA ILE A 17 -8.97 -15.54 1.04
C ILE A 17 -7.59 -14.88 1.00
N TYR A 18 -7.47 -13.80 0.23
CA TYR A 18 -6.29 -12.96 0.16
C TYR A 18 -6.55 -11.61 0.82
N LEU A 19 -5.75 -11.26 1.83
CA LEU A 19 -5.88 -10.05 2.64
C LEU A 19 -4.74 -9.06 2.33
N GLN A 20 -5.08 -7.87 1.83
CA GLN A 20 -4.11 -6.82 1.49
C GLN A 20 -4.23 -5.60 2.40
N HIS A 21 -3.11 -5.25 3.03
CA HIS A 21 -3.00 -4.10 3.93
C HIS A 21 -2.94 -2.74 3.20
N GLY A 22 -3.08 -1.65 3.97
CA GLY A 22 -3.02 -0.27 3.49
C GLY A 22 -1.60 0.34 3.47
N ILE A 23 -1.50 1.64 3.15
CA ILE A 23 -0.22 2.37 3.15
C ILE A 23 0.40 2.35 4.54
N LEU A 24 1.73 2.26 4.63
CA LEU A 24 2.49 2.14 5.89
C LEU A 24 2.10 0.96 6.79
N SER A 25 1.18 0.10 6.38
CA SER A 25 0.83 -1.11 7.12
C SER A 25 1.65 -2.29 6.62
N THR A 26 1.49 -3.42 7.28
CA THR A 26 1.97 -4.73 6.87
C THR A 26 0.83 -5.75 6.98
N ALA A 27 1.11 -7.01 6.62
CA ALA A 27 0.21 -8.12 6.91
C ALA A 27 -0.19 -8.26 8.40
N ASP A 28 0.59 -7.69 9.33
CA ASP A 28 0.35 -7.80 10.76
C ASP A 28 -1.00 -7.18 11.18
N CYS A 29 -1.55 -6.24 10.40
CA CYS A 29 -2.86 -5.63 10.69
C CYS A 29 -4.01 -6.65 10.71
N TRP A 30 -3.86 -7.78 10.01
CA TRP A 30 -4.89 -8.83 9.92
C TRP A 30 -4.83 -9.86 11.06
N ILE A 31 -3.76 -9.81 11.87
CA ILE A 31 -3.47 -10.74 12.98
C ILE A 31 -3.18 -9.99 14.30
N GLY A 32 -3.35 -8.68 14.31
CA GLY A 32 -2.92 -7.80 15.40
C GLY A 32 -3.76 -7.90 16.69
N ASN A 33 -4.90 -8.59 16.67
CA ASN A 33 -5.77 -8.77 17.84
C ASN A 33 -5.69 -10.21 18.38
N TYR A 34 -6.76 -10.71 18.99
CA TYR A 34 -6.89 -12.09 19.45
C TYR A 34 -7.38 -13.00 18.31
N ALA A 35 -7.26 -14.31 18.48
CA ALA A 35 -7.68 -15.28 17.46
C ALA A 35 -9.15 -15.14 17.06
N HIS A 36 -10.04 -14.85 18.02
CA HIS A 36 -11.48 -14.76 17.78
C HIS A 36 -11.94 -13.44 17.13
N ASN A 37 -11.05 -12.44 16.98
CA ASN A 37 -11.41 -11.13 16.44
C ASN A 37 -10.34 -10.53 15.49
N SER A 38 -9.37 -11.33 15.06
CA SER A 38 -8.47 -10.95 13.96
C SER A 38 -8.97 -11.60 12.68
N PRO A 39 -9.20 -10.84 11.59
CA PRO A 39 -9.83 -11.36 10.38
C PRO A 39 -9.15 -12.63 9.83
N ALA A 40 -7.82 -12.66 9.80
CA ALA A 40 -7.11 -13.81 9.25
C ALA A 40 -7.33 -15.10 10.07
N PHE A 41 -7.40 -14.99 11.40
CA PHE A 41 -7.65 -16.15 12.26
C PHE A 41 -9.10 -16.59 12.20
N VAL A 42 -10.05 -15.64 12.17
CA VAL A 42 -11.47 -15.94 12.03
C VAL A 42 -11.73 -16.70 10.72
N PHE A 43 -11.24 -16.19 9.59
CA PHE A 43 -11.39 -16.90 8.30
C PHE A 43 -10.72 -18.28 8.30
N ALA A 44 -9.52 -18.40 8.86
CA ALA A 44 -8.86 -19.71 8.92
C ALA A 44 -9.64 -20.74 9.75
N LEU A 45 -10.26 -20.32 10.86
CA LEU A 45 -11.10 -21.18 11.71
C LEU A 45 -12.42 -21.58 11.02
N GLU A 46 -12.93 -20.73 10.13
CA GLU A 46 -14.10 -21.03 9.28
C GLU A 46 -13.76 -21.89 8.05
N GLY A 47 -12.53 -22.41 7.95
CA GLY A 47 -12.13 -23.36 6.91
C GLY A 47 -11.56 -22.75 5.63
N PHE A 48 -11.26 -21.44 5.61
CA PHE A 48 -10.59 -20.80 4.48
C PHE A 48 -9.07 -21.01 4.51
N ASP A 49 -8.45 -20.99 3.33
CA ASP A 49 -7.00 -20.87 3.19
C ASP A 49 -6.61 -19.39 3.05
N VAL A 50 -5.99 -18.84 4.10
CA VAL A 50 -5.81 -17.38 4.22
C VAL A 50 -4.39 -16.98 3.85
N TRP A 51 -4.27 -16.08 2.89
CA TRP A 51 -3.02 -15.50 2.42
C TRP A 51 -2.94 -14.02 2.78
N LEU A 52 -1.81 -13.61 3.36
CA LEU A 52 -1.56 -12.22 3.74
C LEU A 52 -0.52 -11.59 2.81
N GLY A 53 -0.96 -10.61 2.03
CA GLY A 53 -0.13 -9.82 1.13
C GLY A 53 0.83 -8.90 1.88
N ASN A 54 2.01 -8.66 1.31
CA ASN A 54 2.89 -7.56 1.75
C ASN A 54 3.44 -6.82 0.55
N ASN A 55 3.20 -5.52 0.50
CA ASN A 55 3.70 -4.67 -0.58
C ASN A 55 5.22 -4.51 -0.50
N ARG A 56 5.89 -4.39 -1.66
CA ARG A 56 7.31 -4.02 -1.73
C ARG A 56 7.62 -2.78 -0.86
N GLY A 57 8.81 -2.77 -0.25
CA GLY A 57 9.29 -1.68 0.61
C GLY A 57 8.74 -1.68 2.04
N THR A 58 7.78 -2.55 2.37
CA THR A 58 7.39 -2.80 3.76
C THR A 58 8.42 -3.69 4.47
N THR A 59 8.45 -3.71 5.81
CA THR A 59 9.41 -4.50 6.63
C THR A 59 9.51 -5.97 6.24
N HIS A 60 8.43 -6.57 5.71
CA HIS A 60 8.40 -7.98 5.28
C HIS A 60 8.80 -8.20 3.81
N SER A 61 9.01 -7.13 3.04
CA SER A 61 9.25 -7.13 1.58
C SER A 61 10.35 -6.15 1.17
N LEU A 62 11.51 -6.18 1.87
CA LEU A 62 12.69 -5.33 1.63
C LEU A 62 13.81 -6.01 0.81
N LYS A 63 13.46 -6.82 -0.19
CA LYS A 63 14.46 -7.49 -1.04
C LYS A 63 14.16 -7.29 -2.51
N HIS A 64 15.21 -7.13 -3.31
CA HIS A 64 15.14 -7.09 -4.76
C HIS A 64 16.20 -8.04 -5.34
N LYS A 65 15.99 -8.53 -6.57
CA LYS A 65 16.94 -9.45 -7.21
C LYS A 65 18.30 -8.80 -7.48
N THR A 66 18.31 -7.49 -7.71
CA THR A 66 19.51 -6.74 -8.16
C THR A 66 19.79 -5.46 -7.39
N LEU A 67 18.83 -4.91 -6.65
CA LEU A 67 18.93 -3.60 -6.01
C LEU A 67 19.03 -3.78 -4.49
N ASP A 68 19.90 -2.99 -3.86
CA ASP A 68 20.08 -2.91 -2.42
C ASP A 68 19.21 -1.76 -1.87
N PRO A 69 18.20 -2.02 -1.03
CA PRO A 69 17.33 -0.98 -0.48
C PRO A 69 18.06 0.08 0.36
N SER A 70 19.28 -0.22 0.83
CA SER A 70 20.09 0.72 1.60
C SER A 70 20.99 1.62 0.75
N LYS A 71 21.16 1.32 -0.54
CA LYS A 71 22.10 2.03 -1.43
C LYS A 71 21.44 2.57 -2.70
N ASP A 72 20.51 1.82 -3.28
CA ASP A 72 19.96 2.11 -4.60
C ASP A 72 18.62 2.82 -4.48
N LYS A 73 18.57 4.11 -4.84
CA LYS A 73 17.34 4.91 -4.82
C LYS A 73 16.25 4.33 -5.71
N GLU A 74 16.64 3.63 -6.78
CA GLU A 74 15.76 2.97 -7.74
C GLU A 74 14.90 1.88 -7.08
N PHE A 75 15.37 1.28 -5.97
CA PHE A 75 14.58 0.33 -5.18
C PHE A 75 13.26 0.97 -4.70
N TRP A 76 13.33 2.26 -4.36
CA TRP A 76 12.24 3.03 -3.78
C TRP A 76 11.43 3.81 -4.81
N ASN A 77 11.77 3.72 -6.10
CA ASN A 77 11.07 4.43 -7.16
C ASN A 77 9.80 3.67 -7.59
N TYR A 78 8.84 3.52 -6.68
CA TYR A 78 7.54 2.88 -6.93
C TYR A 78 6.39 3.62 -6.25
N SER A 79 5.18 3.42 -6.75
CA SER A 79 3.93 3.92 -6.15
C SER A 79 2.83 2.86 -6.19
N PHE A 80 1.57 3.21 -5.86
CA PHE A 80 0.47 2.23 -5.88
C PHE A 80 0.20 1.66 -7.28
N VAL A 81 0.59 2.39 -8.33
CA VAL A 81 0.55 1.93 -9.73
C VAL A 81 1.41 0.68 -9.90
N ASP A 82 2.64 0.71 -9.42
CA ASP A 82 3.56 -0.44 -9.51
C ASP A 82 3.05 -1.63 -8.68
N LEU A 83 2.43 -1.34 -7.53
CA LEU A 83 1.81 -2.38 -6.71
C LEU A 83 0.66 -3.07 -7.46
N GLY A 84 -0.22 -2.30 -8.09
CA GLY A 84 -1.32 -2.87 -8.87
C GLY A 84 -0.83 -3.56 -10.16
N LYS A 85 0.18 -3.01 -10.83
CA LYS A 85 0.73 -3.54 -12.08
C LYS A 85 1.51 -4.83 -11.89
N PHE A 86 2.25 -4.97 -10.78
CA PHE A 86 3.20 -6.05 -10.59
C PHE A 86 2.94 -6.87 -9.33
N ASP A 87 2.75 -6.23 -8.17
CA ASP A 87 2.62 -6.96 -6.90
C ASP A 87 1.31 -7.74 -6.84
N VAL A 88 0.18 -7.11 -7.19
CA VAL A 88 -1.15 -7.75 -7.17
C VAL A 88 -1.20 -9.01 -8.04
N PRO A 89 -0.91 -8.98 -9.36
CA PRO A 89 -0.98 -10.19 -10.17
C PRO A 89 0.00 -11.27 -9.71
N ALA A 90 1.24 -10.91 -9.36
CA ALA A 90 2.24 -11.89 -8.92
C ALA A 90 1.87 -12.58 -7.59
N GLN A 91 1.29 -11.82 -6.65
CA GLN A 91 0.90 -12.36 -5.35
C GLN A 91 -0.37 -13.22 -5.45
N ILE A 92 -1.35 -12.81 -6.24
CA ILE A 92 -2.55 -13.62 -6.52
C ILE A 92 -2.16 -14.93 -7.22
N GLU A 93 -1.35 -14.84 -8.28
CA GLU A 93 -0.92 -16.02 -9.03
C GLU A 93 -0.14 -17.01 -8.16
N PHE A 94 0.76 -16.49 -7.30
CA PHE A 94 1.49 -17.35 -6.37
C PHE A 94 0.55 -18.05 -5.38
N ALA A 95 -0.46 -17.36 -4.84
CA ALA A 95 -1.43 -17.95 -3.92
C ALA A 95 -2.22 -19.07 -4.62
N LEU A 96 -2.79 -18.79 -5.80
CA LEU A 96 -3.57 -19.76 -6.59
C LEU A 96 -2.74 -20.98 -6.99
N ASN A 97 -1.51 -20.78 -7.47
CA ASN A 97 -0.60 -21.88 -7.83
C ASN A 97 -0.22 -22.73 -6.61
N SER A 98 -0.12 -22.12 -5.43
CA SER A 98 0.22 -22.83 -4.18
C SER A 98 -0.94 -23.65 -3.62
N THR A 99 -2.18 -23.33 -3.99
CA THR A 99 -3.39 -24.00 -3.51
C THR A 99 -4.06 -24.88 -4.58
N ALA A 100 -3.63 -24.74 -5.84
CA ALA A 100 -4.28 -25.33 -7.02
C ALA A 100 -5.74 -24.86 -7.22
N GLU A 101 -6.09 -23.70 -6.66
CA GLU A 101 -7.41 -23.09 -6.85
C GLU A 101 -7.40 -22.18 -8.08
N GLU A 102 -8.54 -22.08 -8.75
CA GLU A 102 -8.68 -21.23 -9.94
C GLU A 102 -8.89 -19.75 -9.57
N LYS A 103 -9.62 -19.49 -8.47
CA LYS A 103 -9.96 -18.14 -8.02
C LYS A 103 -9.82 -17.97 -6.51
N LEU A 104 -9.60 -16.73 -6.09
CA LEU A 104 -9.57 -16.32 -4.69
C LEU A 104 -10.45 -15.11 -4.42
N THR A 105 -10.85 -14.92 -3.16
CA THR A 105 -11.51 -13.69 -2.70
C THR A 105 -10.46 -12.70 -2.23
N TYR A 106 -10.45 -11.51 -2.83
CA TYR A 106 -9.55 -10.42 -2.47
C TYR A 106 -10.23 -9.48 -1.48
N ILE A 107 -9.60 -9.23 -0.34
CA ILE A 107 -10.06 -8.27 0.66
C ILE A 107 -8.94 -7.24 0.88
N GLY A 108 -9.19 -6.00 0.48
CA GLY A 108 -8.24 -4.90 0.60
C GLY A 108 -8.68 -3.87 1.63
N HIS A 109 -7.73 -3.31 2.39
CA HIS A 109 -7.95 -2.15 3.25
C HIS A 109 -7.17 -0.93 2.77
N SER A 110 -7.80 0.25 2.68
CA SER A 110 -7.14 1.51 2.34
C SER A 110 -6.35 1.40 1.02
N GLN A 111 -5.03 1.63 0.98
CA GLN A 111 -4.21 1.42 -0.23
C GLN A 111 -4.34 0.03 -0.85
N GLY A 112 -4.63 -1.00 -0.05
CA GLY A 112 -4.89 -2.34 -0.56
C GLY A 112 -6.07 -2.37 -1.54
N THR A 113 -7.05 -1.47 -1.37
CA THR A 113 -8.10 -1.28 -2.37
C THR A 113 -7.58 -0.51 -3.57
N THR A 114 -6.78 0.54 -3.37
CA THR A 114 -6.25 1.41 -4.44
C THR A 114 -5.46 0.61 -5.47
N GLN A 115 -4.55 -0.26 -5.02
CA GLN A 115 -3.77 -1.10 -5.92
C GLN A 115 -4.63 -2.13 -6.66
N MET A 116 -5.70 -2.63 -6.04
CA MET A 116 -6.64 -3.55 -6.69
C MET A 116 -7.52 -2.84 -7.72
N PHE A 117 -8.02 -1.63 -7.42
CA PHE A 117 -8.76 -0.81 -8.39
C PHE A 117 -7.88 -0.47 -9.61
N PHE A 118 -6.61 -0.12 -9.39
CA PHE A 118 -5.66 0.03 -10.50
C PHE A 118 -5.53 -1.26 -11.31
N ALA A 119 -5.28 -2.39 -10.64
CA ALA A 119 -5.04 -3.67 -11.31
C ALA A 119 -6.26 -4.12 -12.14
N LEU A 120 -7.47 -3.93 -11.62
CA LEU A 120 -8.71 -4.22 -12.34
C LEU A 120 -8.89 -3.29 -13.55
N ALA A 121 -8.74 -1.97 -13.38
CA ALA A 121 -8.92 -1.01 -14.48
C ALA A 121 -7.95 -1.26 -15.66
N GLU A 122 -6.74 -1.73 -15.37
CA GLU A 122 -5.70 -1.95 -16.39
C GLU A 122 -5.62 -3.40 -16.89
N ASN A 123 -6.18 -4.37 -16.17
CA ASN A 123 -6.02 -5.81 -16.47
C ASN A 123 -7.20 -6.68 -16.00
N GLU A 124 -8.42 -6.20 -16.19
CA GLU A 124 -9.64 -6.91 -15.77
C GLU A 124 -9.74 -8.32 -16.35
N ASP A 125 -9.48 -8.49 -17.65
CA ASP A 125 -9.60 -9.79 -18.32
C ASP A 125 -8.73 -10.88 -17.68
N TYR A 126 -7.57 -10.51 -17.18
CA TYR A 126 -6.70 -11.44 -16.43
C TYR A 126 -7.22 -11.72 -15.02
N LEU A 127 -7.74 -10.68 -14.34
CA LEU A 127 -8.13 -10.76 -12.93
C LEU A 127 -9.52 -11.40 -12.73
N LYS A 128 -10.47 -11.22 -13.65
CA LYS A 128 -11.81 -11.84 -13.56
C LYS A 128 -11.74 -13.37 -13.57
N GLU A 129 -10.70 -13.93 -14.17
CA GLU A 129 -10.45 -15.38 -14.18
C GLU A 129 -9.77 -15.87 -12.89
N ARG A 130 -9.34 -14.98 -12.00
CA ARG A 130 -8.54 -15.29 -10.80
C ARG A 130 -9.12 -14.74 -9.49
N VAL A 131 -10.04 -13.80 -9.57
CA VAL A 131 -10.69 -13.17 -8.42
C VAL A 131 -12.18 -13.37 -8.53
N ASN A 132 -12.78 -14.06 -7.57
CA ASN A 132 -14.23 -14.30 -7.56
C ASN A 132 -15.02 -13.19 -6.86
N LEU A 133 -14.39 -12.50 -5.89
CA LEU A 133 -15.00 -11.43 -5.13
C LEU A 133 -13.91 -10.45 -4.67
N PHE A 134 -14.18 -9.15 -4.83
CA PHE A 134 -13.37 -8.07 -4.27
C PHE A 134 -14.16 -7.35 -3.17
N ILE A 135 -13.65 -7.38 -1.94
CA ILE A 135 -14.17 -6.63 -0.79
C ILE A 135 -13.23 -5.45 -0.49
N ALA A 136 -13.74 -4.23 -0.63
CA ALA A 136 -12.98 -3.01 -0.43
C ALA A 136 -13.34 -2.34 0.92
N LEU A 137 -12.43 -2.40 1.89
CA LEU A 137 -12.58 -1.80 3.22
C LEU A 137 -11.89 -0.42 3.25
N ALA A 138 -12.63 0.63 3.59
CA ALA A 138 -12.18 2.02 3.51
C ALA A 138 -11.53 2.35 2.14
N PRO A 139 -12.29 2.21 1.03
CA PRO A 139 -11.73 2.33 -0.31
C PRO A 139 -11.13 3.71 -0.60
N VAL A 140 -9.94 3.73 -1.20
CA VAL A 140 -9.24 4.96 -1.57
C VAL A 140 -9.02 5.03 -3.08
N ILE A 141 -9.59 6.05 -3.72
CA ILE A 141 -9.47 6.32 -5.16
C ILE A 141 -9.21 7.81 -5.41
N ARG A 142 -10.09 8.68 -4.88
CA ARG A 142 -9.94 10.15 -4.92
C ARG A 142 -9.94 10.67 -3.49
N LEU A 143 -9.08 11.65 -3.20
CA LEU A 143 -8.91 12.21 -1.86
C LEU A 143 -9.20 13.72 -1.79
N SER A 144 -9.92 14.27 -2.76
CA SER A 144 -10.22 15.71 -2.86
C SER A 144 -10.92 16.30 -1.62
N ASN A 145 -11.63 15.48 -0.84
CA ASN A 145 -12.30 15.89 0.39
C ASN A 145 -11.60 15.40 1.68
N ALA A 146 -10.43 14.76 1.55
CA ALA A 146 -9.68 14.26 2.69
C ALA A 146 -9.12 15.41 3.53
N LYS A 147 -9.40 15.39 4.84
CA LYS A 147 -8.91 16.38 5.81
C LYS A 147 -7.77 15.81 6.64
N ASP A 148 -6.76 15.25 5.95
CA ASP A 148 -5.57 14.71 6.59
C ASP A 148 -4.45 15.76 6.60
N GLY A 149 -3.95 16.12 7.77
CA GLY A 149 -2.96 17.20 7.90
C GLY A 149 -1.61 16.86 7.25
N LEU A 150 -1.21 15.59 7.28
CA LEU A 150 0.04 15.13 6.68
C LEU A 150 -0.06 15.14 5.14
N LEU A 151 -1.09 14.51 4.56
CA LEU A 151 -1.27 14.54 3.10
C LEU A 151 -1.57 15.94 2.60
N GLY A 152 -2.35 16.74 3.33
CA GLY A 152 -2.63 18.12 2.96
C GLY A 152 -1.35 18.94 2.85
N TYR A 153 -0.47 18.85 3.86
CA TYR A 153 0.82 19.54 3.83
C TYR A 153 1.70 19.08 2.64
N VAL A 154 1.81 17.76 2.43
CA VAL A 154 2.59 17.21 1.31
C VAL A 154 1.99 17.61 -0.03
N SER A 155 0.66 17.71 -0.14
CA SER A 155 -0.03 18.13 -1.36
C SER A 155 0.23 19.60 -1.69
N ASP A 156 0.19 20.47 -0.67
CA ASP A 156 0.44 21.91 -0.81
C ASP A 156 1.93 22.22 -1.10
N HIS A 157 2.84 21.36 -0.63
CA HIS A 157 4.30 21.56 -0.71
C HIS A 157 5.04 20.47 -1.49
N GLU A 158 4.35 19.82 -2.43
CA GLU A 158 4.80 18.63 -3.16
C GLU A 158 6.25 18.74 -3.67
N SER A 159 6.53 19.76 -4.50
CA SER A 159 7.85 19.98 -5.10
C SER A 159 8.95 20.28 -4.07
N TYR A 160 8.60 20.98 -2.98
CA TYR A 160 9.56 21.25 -1.90
C TYR A 160 9.91 19.97 -1.15
N VAL A 161 8.90 19.19 -0.75
CA VAL A 161 9.08 17.93 -0.02
C VAL A 161 9.91 16.95 -0.85
N GLU A 162 9.55 16.75 -2.12
CA GLU A 162 10.28 15.86 -3.01
C GLU A 162 11.74 16.29 -3.21
N SER A 163 11.96 17.58 -3.54
CA SER A 163 13.31 18.11 -3.76
C SER A 163 14.18 18.03 -2.50
N ALA A 164 13.61 18.37 -1.34
CA ALA A 164 14.34 18.35 -0.07
C ALA A 164 14.71 16.92 0.34
N LEU A 165 13.77 15.98 0.31
CA LEU A 165 14.06 14.58 0.65
C LEU A 165 15.06 13.95 -0.34
N SER A 166 14.91 14.22 -1.63
CA SER A 166 15.85 13.74 -2.66
C SER A 166 17.27 14.25 -2.44
N LYS A 167 17.44 15.55 -2.12
CA LYS A 167 18.76 16.13 -1.78
C LYS A 167 19.39 15.54 -0.53
N LEU A 168 18.56 15.07 0.41
CA LEU A 168 19.00 14.38 1.61
C LEU A 168 19.25 12.88 1.40
N GLY A 169 19.00 12.35 0.19
CA GLY A 169 19.12 10.92 -0.11
C GLY A 169 18.03 10.07 0.56
N ILE A 170 16.89 10.68 0.90
CA ILE A 170 15.77 10.03 1.58
C ILE A 170 14.74 9.64 0.52
N HIS A 171 14.63 8.35 0.26
CA HIS A 171 13.71 7.79 -0.73
C HIS A 171 12.66 6.86 -0.10
N ASP A 172 12.83 6.54 1.18
CA ASP A 172 11.94 5.71 1.98
C ASP A 172 11.45 6.43 3.23
N LEU A 173 10.29 6.01 3.74
CA LEU A 173 9.71 6.48 4.98
C LEU A 173 9.32 5.28 5.82
N PHE A 174 9.72 5.27 7.09
CA PHE A 174 9.36 4.25 8.08
C PHE A 174 9.77 2.81 7.71
N SER A 175 10.72 2.64 6.79
CA SER A 175 11.28 1.31 6.54
C SER A 175 12.24 0.90 7.66
N HIS A 176 12.79 -0.32 7.58
CA HIS A 176 13.70 -0.82 8.61
C HIS A 176 14.90 0.14 8.81
N ASP A 177 15.21 0.45 10.06
CA ASP A 177 16.28 1.36 10.49
C ASP A 177 16.21 2.79 9.90
N TRP A 178 15.07 3.24 9.36
CA TRP A 178 14.97 4.53 8.67
C TRP A 178 15.34 5.73 9.58
N ASP A 179 14.95 5.67 10.85
CA ASP A 179 15.18 6.70 11.86
C ASP A 179 16.66 6.78 12.22
N ARG A 180 17.33 5.62 12.33
CA ARG A 180 18.77 5.50 12.53
C ARG A 180 19.54 6.01 11.31
N ARG A 181 19.06 5.73 10.09
CA ARG A 181 19.74 6.09 8.83
C ARG A 181 19.69 7.58 8.55
N TYR A 182 18.55 8.22 8.76
CA TYR A 182 18.33 9.61 8.31
C TYR A 182 18.22 10.62 9.45
N GLY A 183 17.93 10.15 10.67
CA GLY A 183 17.63 11.01 11.81
C GLY A 183 16.22 11.58 11.74
N PHE A 184 15.33 11.08 12.58
CA PHE A 184 13.91 11.47 12.62
C PHE A 184 13.69 13.00 12.60
N LYS A 185 14.49 13.75 13.36
CA LYS A 185 14.45 15.23 13.43
C LYS A 185 14.73 15.91 12.09
N MET A 186 15.58 15.34 11.24
CA MET A 186 15.87 15.89 9.92
C MET A 186 14.64 15.83 9.02
N ILE A 187 13.93 14.71 9.08
CA ILE A 187 12.71 14.47 8.31
C ILE A 187 11.57 15.36 8.81
N CYS A 188 11.49 15.58 10.13
CA CYS A 188 10.56 16.56 10.72
C CYS A 188 10.72 17.97 10.13
N ASN A 189 11.94 18.40 9.79
CA ASN A 189 12.14 19.73 9.23
C ASN A 189 11.56 19.86 7.82
N VAL A 190 11.54 18.76 7.06
CA VAL A 190 10.99 18.74 5.70
C VAL A 190 9.47 18.54 5.74
N ILE A 191 9.00 17.65 6.63
CA ILE A 191 7.58 17.34 6.82
C ILE A 191 7.22 17.51 8.31
N PRO A 192 6.91 18.75 8.76
CA PRO A 192 6.63 19.04 10.17
C PRO A 192 5.50 18.22 10.78
N PHE A 193 4.48 17.91 9.98
CA PHE A 193 3.33 17.11 10.43
C PHE A 193 3.69 15.71 10.89
N LEU A 194 4.77 15.09 10.37
CA LEU A 194 5.24 13.78 10.84
C LEU A 194 5.65 13.77 12.32
N CYS A 195 5.95 14.94 12.87
CA CYS A 195 6.50 15.10 14.22
C CYS A 195 5.55 15.82 15.17
N SER A 196 4.38 16.21 14.68
CA SER A 196 3.24 16.51 15.53
C SER A 196 2.72 15.20 16.15
N THR A 197 2.69 15.14 17.49
CA THR A 197 2.41 13.93 18.30
C THR A 197 1.37 12.98 17.69
N GLY A 198 1.82 11.83 17.16
CA GLY A 198 1.14 10.50 17.07
C GLY A 198 -0.30 10.38 16.56
N LYS A 199 -1.00 11.47 16.25
CA LYS A 199 -2.45 11.52 15.99
C LYS A 199 -2.82 11.40 14.52
N TYR A 200 -1.84 11.39 13.60
CA TYR A 200 -2.09 11.75 12.19
C TYR A 200 -1.39 10.85 11.16
N PHE A 201 -0.98 9.63 11.52
CA PHE A 201 -0.43 8.67 10.55
C PHE A 201 -1.54 8.03 9.70
N PHE A 202 -2.34 8.83 8.99
CA PHE A 202 -3.45 8.37 8.14
C PHE A 202 -4.52 7.54 8.88
N ILE A 203 -4.48 7.52 10.20
CA ILE A 203 -5.38 6.78 11.08
C ILE A 203 -6.34 7.78 11.73
N THR A 204 -7.55 7.33 11.99
CA THR A 204 -8.54 8.10 12.74
C THR A 204 -8.02 8.49 14.13
N SER A 205 -8.35 9.69 14.59
CA SER A 205 -8.13 10.10 15.98
C SER A 205 -9.16 9.49 16.95
N GLN A 206 -10.20 8.84 16.42
CA GLN A 206 -11.20 8.13 17.19
C GLN A 206 -10.68 6.75 17.60
N THR A 207 -10.50 6.54 18.89
CA THR A 207 -9.93 5.30 19.44
C THR A 207 -10.90 4.52 20.32
N ASP A 208 -12.16 4.95 20.39
CA ASP A 208 -13.20 4.36 21.25
C ASP A 208 -13.45 2.87 20.95
N TYR A 209 -13.20 2.45 19.70
CA TYR A 209 -13.36 1.07 19.24
C TYR A 209 -12.08 0.24 19.31
N ASN A 210 -10.96 0.84 19.72
CA ASN A 210 -9.68 0.16 19.79
C ASN A 210 -9.54 -0.57 21.13
N ASP A 211 -9.04 -1.80 21.08
CA ASP A 211 -8.60 -2.50 22.28
C ASP A 211 -7.30 -1.86 22.80
N GLN A 212 -7.44 -1.10 23.89
CA GLN A 212 -6.34 -0.38 24.53
C GLN A 212 -5.25 -1.32 25.05
N SER A 213 -5.57 -2.58 25.36
CA SER A 213 -4.58 -3.57 25.79
C SER A 213 -3.66 -4.04 24.66
N ARG A 214 -4.09 -3.85 23.40
CA ARG A 214 -3.35 -4.25 22.19
C ARG A 214 -2.60 -3.09 21.53
N ILE A 215 -2.74 -1.86 22.01
CA ILE A 215 -2.18 -0.68 21.36
C ILE A 215 -0.66 -0.77 21.17
N ASN A 216 0.06 -1.28 22.17
CA ASN A 216 1.51 -1.48 22.11
C ASN A 216 1.93 -2.47 21.01
N ILE A 217 1.10 -3.49 20.77
CA ILE A 217 1.35 -4.47 19.71
C ILE A 217 1.18 -3.79 18.35
N SER A 218 0.07 -3.10 18.13
CA SER A 218 -0.19 -2.35 16.89
C SER A 218 0.89 -1.30 16.62
N SER A 219 1.26 -0.50 17.63
CA SER A 219 2.31 0.53 17.52
C SER A 219 3.71 -0.03 17.32
N SER A 220 3.97 -1.29 17.69
CA SER A 220 5.25 -1.95 17.41
C SER A 220 5.39 -2.44 15.97
N LYS A 221 4.28 -2.52 15.23
CA LYS A 221 4.21 -3.03 13.85
C LYS A 221 3.91 -1.96 12.82
N PHE A 222 3.33 -0.84 13.24
CA PHE A 222 3.00 0.29 12.40
C PHE A 222 3.75 1.54 12.89
N PRO A 223 4.32 2.35 11.99
CA PRO A 223 4.36 2.17 10.53
C PRO A 223 5.39 1.12 10.09
N GLY A 224 5.10 0.45 8.98
CA GLY A 224 5.83 -0.70 8.43
C GLY A 224 6.61 -0.42 7.14
N GLY A 225 6.69 0.84 6.69
CA GLY A 225 7.54 1.25 5.56
C GLY A 225 6.81 1.51 4.25
N THR A 226 7.27 2.52 3.50
CA THR A 226 6.84 2.84 2.13
C THR A 226 7.90 3.70 1.42
N SER A 227 7.72 3.98 0.13
CA SER A 227 8.53 4.95 -0.61
C SER A 227 8.01 6.37 -0.45
N VAL A 228 8.91 7.35 -0.56
CA VAL A 228 8.54 8.78 -0.65
C VAL A 228 7.63 9.03 -1.86
N LYS A 229 7.92 8.36 -2.99
CA LYS A 229 7.09 8.45 -4.21
C LYS A 229 5.65 8.00 -3.96
N GLN A 230 5.42 6.97 -3.16
CA GLN A 230 4.07 6.53 -2.79
C GLN A 230 3.35 7.59 -1.95
N LEU A 231 4.00 8.20 -0.95
CA LEU A 231 3.43 9.30 -0.17
C LEU A 231 3.02 10.48 -1.06
N ILE A 232 3.93 10.92 -1.95
CA ILE A 232 3.67 12.01 -2.90
C ILE A 232 2.50 11.65 -3.80
N HIS A 233 2.45 10.41 -4.31
CA HIS A 233 1.35 10.00 -5.20
C HIS A 233 -0.01 10.09 -4.51
N PHE A 234 -0.12 9.71 -3.23
CA PHE A 234 -1.37 9.89 -2.49
C PHE A 234 -1.71 11.37 -2.25
N ALA A 235 -0.71 12.23 -2.05
CA ALA A 235 -0.91 13.68 -1.94
C ALA A 235 -1.39 14.29 -3.27
N GLN A 236 -0.97 13.75 -4.42
CA GLN A 236 -1.47 14.15 -5.74
C GLN A 236 -2.96 13.83 -5.90
N LEU A 237 -3.47 12.74 -5.32
CA LEU A 237 -4.91 12.40 -5.34
C LEU A 237 -5.79 13.41 -4.59
N ILE A 238 -5.22 14.28 -3.76
CA ILE A 238 -5.92 15.42 -3.15
C ILE A 238 -6.05 16.56 -4.16
N LYS A 239 -4.92 16.95 -4.78
CA LYS A 239 -4.81 18.15 -5.62
C LYS A 239 -5.36 17.98 -7.03
N ASP A 240 -5.03 16.86 -7.67
CA ASP A 240 -5.39 16.61 -9.08
C ASP A 240 -6.82 16.09 -9.21
N THR A 241 -7.41 15.58 -8.13
CA THR A 241 -8.79 15.09 -8.03
C THR A 241 -9.16 13.92 -8.97
N SER A 242 -8.20 13.42 -9.75
CA SER A 242 -8.28 12.28 -10.65
C SER A 242 -7.56 11.06 -10.06
N PHE A 243 -8.01 9.86 -10.45
CA PHE A 243 -7.24 8.65 -10.24
C PHE A 243 -6.36 8.44 -11.47
N GLN A 244 -5.05 8.58 -11.31
CA GLN A 244 -4.11 8.68 -12.44
C GLN A 244 -2.75 8.08 -12.11
N TYR A 245 -1.89 8.00 -13.12
CA TYR A 245 -0.48 7.68 -12.96
C TYR A 245 0.25 8.84 -12.25
N PHE A 246 1.45 8.56 -11.71
CA PHE A 246 2.22 9.54 -10.94
C PHE A 246 2.56 10.77 -11.79
N ASN A 247 2.23 11.97 -11.33
CA ASN A 247 2.64 13.19 -12.03
C ASN A 247 4.05 13.61 -11.57
N TYR A 248 5.04 13.66 -12.46
CA TYR A 248 6.39 14.09 -12.08
C TYR A 248 6.51 15.61 -11.83
N ARG A 249 5.45 16.38 -12.12
CA ARG A 249 5.44 17.86 -12.10
C ARG A 249 6.56 18.50 -12.94
N ASP A 250 7.09 17.72 -13.87
CA ASP A 250 8.12 18.09 -14.83
C ASP A 250 7.69 17.52 -16.19
N PRO A 251 7.52 18.39 -17.22
CA PRO A 251 7.04 17.96 -18.52
C PRO A 251 7.92 16.92 -19.21
N GLU A 252 9.25 17.02 -19.07
CA GLU A 252 10.18 16.10 -19.71
C GLU A 252 10.16 14.74 -19.04
N LEU A 253 10.02 14.70 -17.71
CA LEU A 253 9.88 13.43 -16.97
C LEU A 253 8.54 12.74 -17.24
N ASN A 254 7.44 13.50 -17.33
CA ASN A 254 6.14 12.94 -17.71
C ASN A 254 6.18 12.37 -19.14
N GLU A 255 6.73 13.12 -20.10
CA GLU A 255 6.89 12.66 -21.48
C GLU A 255 7.77 11.41 -21.57
N ALA A 256 8.89 11.39 -20.85
CA ALA A 256 9.78 10.23 -20.81
C ALA A 256 9.12 8.99 -20.18
N ALA A 257 8.22 9.19 -19.20
CA ALA A 257 7.53 8.10 -18.51
C ALA A 257 6.32 7.56 -19.28
N TYR A 258 5.57 8.42 -19.98
CA TYR A 258 4.23 8.11 -20.48
C TYR A 258 4.06 8.35 -21.99
N GLY A 259 4.93 9.13 -22.63
CA GLY A 259 4.83 9.52 -24.04
C GLY A 259 4.53 11.02 -24.25
N PRO A 260 4.74 11.54 -25.47
CA PRO A 260 4.64 12.97 -25.78
C PRO A 260 3.25 13.56 -25.55
N GLU A 261 2.19 12.79 -25.70
CA GLU A 261 0.81 13.23 -25.45
C GLU A 261 0.50 13.46 -23.96
N PHE A 262 1.33 12.92 -23.06
CA PHE A 262 1.18 13.03 -21.60
C PHE A 262 2.22 13.97 -20.97
N ARG A 263 2.85 14.83 -21.79
CA ARG A 263 3.85 15.81 -21.35
C ARG A 263 3.36 16.66 -20.17
N ASP A 264 2.16 17.23 -20.27
CA ASP A 264 1.66 18.15 -19.25
C ASP A 264 0.93 17.46 -18.08
N GLN A 265 0.32 16.30 -18.33
CA GLN A 265 -0.43 15.53 -17.34
C GLN A 265 -0.30 14.02 -17.61
N PRO A 266 -0.15 13.19 -16.56
CA PRO A 266 -0.08 11.75 -16.71
C PRO A 266 -1.43 11.18 -17.16
N PRO A 267 -1.44 9.96 -17.73
CA PRO A 267 -2.69 9.29 -18.09
C PRO A 267 -3.58 9.05 -16.88
N THR A 268 -4.89 9.26 -17.06
CA THR A 268 -5.91 8.89 -16.07
C THR A 268 -6.24 7.41 -16.14
N ILE A 269 -6.52 6.80 -14.99
CA ILE A 269 -6.94 5.41 -14.89
C ILE A 269 -8.47 5.35 -15.02
N ASP A 270 -8.95 4.64 -16.04
CA ASP A 270 -10.38 4.53 -16.35
C ASP A 270 -11.06 3.44 -15.52
N LEU A 271 -11.64 3.85 -14.40
CA LEU A 271 -12.35 2.96 -13.48
C LEU A 271 -13.66 2.39 -14.06
N THR A 272 -14.18 2.96 -15.16
CA THR A 272 -15.40 2.42 -15.80
C THR A 272 -15.14 1.10 -16.54
N ARG A 273 -13.87 0.72 -16.69
CA ARG A 273 -13.45 -0.58 -17.21
C ARG A 273 -13.63 -1.72 -16.21
N ILE A 274 -13.96 -1.43 -14.96
CA ILE A 274 -14.21 -2.44 -13.93
C ILE A 274 -15.71 -2.81 -13.99
N GLN A 275 -16.03 -4.05 -14.34
CA GLN A 275 -17.36 -4.59 -14.59
C GLN A 275 -17.87 -5.47 -13.44
#